data_AF-A0A800AXF1-F1
#
_entry.id   AF-A0A800AXF1-F1
#
_cell.length_a   1.000
_cell.length_b   1.000
_cell.length_c   1.000
_cell.angle_alpha   90.00
_cell.angle_beta   90.00
_cell.angle_gamma   90.00
#
_symmetry.space_group_name_H-M   'P 1'
#
loop_
_entity.id
_entity.type
_entity.pdbx_description
1 polymer ?
#
loop_
_entity_poly.entity_id
_entity_poly.type
_entity_poly.pdbx_seq_one_letter_code
_entity_poly.pdbx_strand_id
1 'polypeptide(L)'
;MADDFIKPKIIDQEIFLDPNKIIIYKTDKFGIFEFANDYFMEISGYEEYELMGKSMFCIQHPDMPEVIFKHLWEKLLNKKEACLVIKNLTKSGKYYWSLTNFTFKINKKDDEIIAIYGKRSVANKKSIDFFSNFYKTLISIETKKGIEAAEKYAQGYLEEKQTDLNGLVQSFYDKSEIEKTIAKSKPVQIPKIIKDQSIDNSKKVKELTKKVENLQEESLIQNSKTQKKSLFQRLFGKTEEELEEERRRKKKK
;
A
#
# COMPACT_ATOMS: atom_id res chain seq x y z
N MET A 1 9.52 -1.76 -22.61
CA MET A 1 10.11 -2.73 -21.66
C MET A 1 9.45 -2.45 -20.32
N ALA A 2 8.74 -3.42 -19.74
CA ALA A 2 8.19 -3.23 -18.41
C ALA A 2 9.37 -3.21 -17.43
N ASP A 3 9.66 -2.07 -16.82
CA ASP A 3 10.63 -1.99 -15.73
C ASP A 3 10.12 -2.85 -14.58
N ASP A 4 10.60 -4.08 -14.51
CA ASP A 4 10.40 -4.95 -13.37
C ASP A 4 11.05 -4.26 -12.16
N PHE A 5 10.25 -3.95 -11.15
CA PHE A 5 10.75 -3.38 -9.90
C PHE A 5 11.70 -4.40 -9.25
N ILE A 6 13.01 -4.15 -9.32
CA ILE A 6 14.03 -5.09 -8.83
C ILE A 6 14.08 -4.99 -7.31
N LYS A 7 13.73 -6.09 -6.62
CA LYS A 7 13.89 -6.14 -5.16
C LYS A 7 15.38 -6.10 -4.79
N PRO A 8 15.80 -5.24 -3.85
CA PRO A 8 17.19 -5.17 -3.43
C PRO A 8 17.58 -6.40 -2.61
N LYS A 9 18.88 -6.69 -2.57
CA LYS A 9 19.45 -7.69 -1.65
C LYS A 9 19.22 -7.22 -0.22
N ILE A 10 18.70 -8.10 0.62
CA ILE A 10 18.41 -7.79 2.02
C ILE A 10 19.71 -7.57 2.79
N ILE A 11 19.75 -6.48 3.55
CA ILE A 11 20.74 -6.17 4.58
C ILE A 11 19.96 -6.12 5.89
N ASP A 12 20.29 -7.03 6.82
CA ASP A 12 19.63 -7.11 8.13
C ASP A 12 20.14 -5.99 9.06
N GLN A 13 19.78 -4.76 8.69
CA GLN A 13 20.08 -3.55 9.42
C GLN A 13 18.83 -2.68 9.43
N GLU A 14 18.35 -2.36 10.64
CA GLU A 14 17.25 -1.44 10.83
C GLU A 14 17.69 0.00 10.62
N ILE A 15 16.83 0.79 9.97
CA ILE A 15 16.83 2.25 10.05
C ILE A 15 15.59 2.69 10.82
N PHE A 16 15.72 3.75 11.61
CA PHE A 16 14.67 4.25 12.46
C PHE A 16 13.96 5.43 11.81
N LEU A 17 12.63 5.46 11.92
CA LEU A 17 11.84 6.62 11.54
C LEU A 17 12.01 7.73 12.59
N ASP A 18 12.10 8.97 12.14
CA ASP A 18 11.96 10.16 12.96
C ASP A 18 10.55 10.21 13.59
N PRO A 19 10.42 10.26 14.94
CA PRO A 19 9.13 10.28 15.63
C PRO A 19 8.31 11.57 15.38
N ASN A 20 8.92 12.61 14.82
CA ASN A 20 8.26 13.88 14.50
C ASN A 20 7.82 13.98 13.04
N LYS A 21 8.25 13.05 12.18
CA LYS A 21 7.87 13.00 10.77
C LYS A 21 6.92 11.83 10.51
N ILE A 22 6.15 11.93 9.44
CA ILE A 22 5.15 10.94 9.04
C ILE A 22 5.31 10.67 7.55
N ILE A 23 5.33 9.39 7.18
CA ILE A 23 5.29 8.98 5.78
C ILE A 23 3.84 9.02 5.32
N ILE A 24 3.58 9.69 4.20
CA ILE A 24 2.25 9.77 3.59
C ILE A 24 2.39 9.37 2.12
N TYR A 25 1.53 8.47 1.68
CA TYR A 25 1.39 8.13 0.27
C TYR A 25 -0.07 7.92 -0.09
N LYS A 26 -0.35 8.08 -1.37
CA LYS A 26 -1.64 7.83 -2.00
C LYS A 26 -1.44 6.81 -3.12
N THR A 27 -2.36 5.88 -3.19
CA THR A 27 -2.49 4.98 -4.32
C THR A 27 -3.86 5.15 -4.97
N ASP A 28 -4.00 4.62 -6.17
CA ASP A 28 -5.30 4.30 -6.73
C ASP A 28 -6.03 3.23 -5.88
N LYS A 29 -7.21 2.82 -6.32
CA LYS A 29 -8.02 1.79 -5.66
C LYS A 29 -7.42 0.38 -5.70
N PHE A 30 -6.40 0.15 -6.52
CA PHE A 30 -5.69 -1.12 -6.70
C PHE A 30 -4.34 -1.16 -5.98
N GLY A 31 -4.00 -0.08 -5.27
CA GLY A 31 -2.75 -0.01 -4.52
C GLY A 31 -1.56 0.38 -5.38
N ILE A 32 -1.76 1.01 -6.54
CA ILE A 32 -0.70 1.56 -7.38
C ILE A 32 -0.37 2.98 -6.94
N PHE A 33 0.90 3.27 -6.63
CA PHE A 33 1.34 4.59 -6.18
C PHE A 33 1.00 5.69 -7.20
N GLU A 34 0.37 6.75 -6.68
CA GLU A 34 0.08 8.00 -7.40
C GLU A 34 0.78 9.21 -6.76
N PHE A 35 1.20 9.10 -5.50
CA PHE A 35 1.90 10.14 -4.77
C PHE A 35 2.58 9.57 -3.52
N ALA A 36 3.73 10.12 -3.15
CA ALA A 36 4.38 9.92 -1.86
C ALA A 36 5.13 11.19 -1.45
N ASN A 37 5.19 11.49 -0.15
CA ASN A 37 5.87 12.69 0.35
C ASN A 37 7.40 12.56 0.38
N ASP A 38 8.11 13.69 0.46
CA ASP A 38 9.59 13.74 0.50
C ASP A 38 10.20 12.84 1.58
N TYR A 39 9.56 12.78 2.74
CA TYR A 39 10.03 11.91 3.83
C TYR A 39 9.94 10.42 3.49
N PHE A 40 8.97 10.01 2.66
CA PHE A 40 8.97 8.66 2.10
C PHE A 40 10.22 8.45 1.26
N MET A 41 10.54 9.36 0.33
CA MET A 41 11.70 9.23 -0.56
C MET A 41 12.99 9.17 0.28
N GLU A 42 13.14 10.07 1.25
CA GLU A 42 14.26 10.15 2.20
C GLU A 42 14.52 8.80 2.89
N ILE A 43 13.48 8.18 3.45
CA ILE A 43 13.62 6.92 4.20
C ILE A 43 13.74 5.71 3.28
N SER A 44 12.97 5.66 2.21
CA SER A 44 12.93 4.49 1.32
C SER A 44 14.14 4.42 0.39
N GLY A 45 14.76 5.56 0.10
CA GLY A 45 15.87 5.71 -0.85
C GLY A 45 15.47 5.57 -2.31
N TYR A 46 14.16 5.48 -2.61
CA TYR A 46 13.65 5.50 -3.97
C TYR A 46 13.35 6.92 -4.41
N GLU A 47 13.54 7.18 -5.69
CA GLU A 47 13.06 8.38 -6.35
C GLU A 47 11.59 8.23 -6.73
N GLU A 48 10.87 9.34 -6.85
CA GLU A 48 9.43 9.34 -7.13
C GLU A 48 9.08 8.53 -8.39
N TYR A 49 9.83 8.74 -9.48
CA TYR A 49 9.62 8.05 -10.76
C TYR A 49 9.80 6.52 -10.69
N GLU A 50 10.53 6.02 -9.68
CA GLU A 50 10.72 4.58 -9.49
C GLU A 50 9.52 3.92 -8.82
N LEU A 51 8.74 4.72 -8.06
CA LEU A 51 7.58 4.26 -7.31
C LEU A 51 6.27 4.49 -8.04
N MET A 52 6.14 5.58 -8.80
CA MET A 52 4.90 5.90 -9.51
C MET A 52 4.52 4.78 -10.49
N GLY A 53 3.25 4.37 -10.46
CA GLY A 53 2.78 3.25 -11.27
C GLY A 53 3.20 1.86 -10.75
N LYS A 54 3.88 1.77 -9.61
CA LYS A 54 4.20 0.51 -8.93
C LYS A 54 3.23 0.22 -7.80
N SER A 55 3.04 -1.07 -7.52
CA SER A 55 2.24 -1.51 -6.38
C SER A 55 2.89 -1.09 -5.05
N MET A 56 2.08 -0.65 -4.09
CA MET A 56 2.53 -0.31 -2.73
C MET A 56 3.18 -1.47 -1.97
N PHE A 57 3.01 -2.70 -2.44
CA PHE A 57 3.64 -3.90 -1.91
C PHE A 57 5.09 -4.11 -2.40
N CYS A 58 5.54 -3.35 -3.40
CA CYS A 58 6.88 -3.52 -3.98
C CYS A 58 8.02 -3.26 -2.97
N ILE A 59 7.80 -2.36 -2.01
CA ILE A 59 8.76 -1.95 -0.97
C ILE A 59 8.62 -2.73 0.34
N GLN A 60 7.97 -3.89 0.34
CA GLN A 60 7.76 -4.67 1.57
C GLN A 60 8.85 -5.73 1.75
N HIS A 61 9.22 -5.91 3.01
CA HIS A 61 10.18 -6.92 3.40
C HIS A 61 9.60 -8.32 3.17
N PRO A 62 10.40 -9.31 2.72
CA PRO A 62 9.97 -10.71 2.63
C PRO A 62 9.59 -11.38 3.96
N ASP A 63 9.81 -10.69 5.09
CA ASP A 63 9.37 -11.15 6.43
C ASP A 63 7.93 -10.72 6.72
N MET A 64 7.24 -10.17 5.73
CA MET A 64 5.81 -9.89 5.80
C MET A 64 5.03 -11.07 5.19
N PRO A 65 4.10 -11.70 5.94
CA PRO A 65 3.28 -12.79 5.44
C PRO A 65 2.27 -12.27 4.41
N GLU A 66 2.00 -13.06 3.36
CA GLU A 66 1.01 -12.67 2.35
C GLU A 66 -0.41 -12.58 2.94
N VAL A 67 -0.72 -13.40 3.95
CA VAL A 67 -2.03 -13.40 4.63
C VAL A 67 -2.34 -12.08 5.34
N ILE A 68 -1.33 -11.33 5.77
CA ILE A 68 -1.52 -10.00 6.38
C ILE A 68 -2.00 -9.00 5.32
N PHE A 69 -1.50 -9.11 4.08
CA PHE A 69 -1.98 -8.28 2.97
C PHE A 69 -3.33 -8.73 2.43
N LYS A 70 -3.64 -10.02 2.53
CA LYS A 70 -5.00 -10.51 2.30
C LYS A 70 -5.99 -9.84 3.26
N HIS A 71 -5.68 -9.83 4.55
CA HIS A 71 -6.50 -9.16 5.56
C HIS A 71 -6.67 -7.65 5.31
N LEU A 72 -5.59 -6.96 4.93
CA LEU A 72 -5.65 -5.56 4.52
C LEU A 72 -6.67 -5.35 3.41
N TRP A 73 -6.58 -6.13 2.33
CA TRP A 73 -7.50 -6.01 1.21
C TRP A 73 -8.93 -6.35 1.60
N GLU A 74 -9.15 -7.40 2.38
CA GLU A 74 -10.48 -7.73 2.90
C GLU A 74 -11.10 -6.57 3.69
N LYS A 75 -10.32 -5.89 4.54
CA LYS A 75 -10.79 -4.70 5.26
C LYS A 75 -11.16 -3.58 4.31
N LEU A 76 -10.25 -3.18 3.42
CA LEU A 76 -10.47 -2.09 2.47
C LEU A 76 -11.67 -2.38 1.56
N LEU A 77 -11.78 -3.60 1.04
CA LEU A 77 -12.87 -4.05 0.20
C LEU A 77 -14.23 -4.07 0.90
N ASN A 78 -14.23 -4.18 2.24
CA ASN A 78 -15.39 -4.04 3.11
C ASN A 78 -15.57 -2.62 3.67
N LYS A 79 -14.83 -1.63 3.13
CA LYS A 79 -14.86 -0.22 3.54
C LYS A 79 -14.56 -0.03 5.02
N LYS A 80 -13.59 -0.80 5.50
CA LYS A 80 -13.03 -0.67 6.84
C LYS A 80 -11.59 -0.23 6.72
N GLU A 81 -11.21 0.71 7.57
CA GLU A 81 -9.81 1.10 7.72
C GLU A 81 -9.00 -0.07 8.28
N ALA A 82 -7.71 -0.08 8.01
CA ALA A 82 -6.79 -1.10 8.50
C ALA A 82 -5.61 -0.45 9.21
N CYS A 83 -5.16 -1.08 10.30
CA CYS A 83 -3.99 -0.67 11.05
C CYS A 83 -3.05 -1.87 11.16
N LEU A 84 -1.80 -1.72 10.72
CA LEU A 84 -0.82 -2.81 10.63
C LEU A 84 0.55 -2.37 11.12
N VAL A 85 1.28 -3.28 11.77
CA VAL A 85 2.72 -3.12 12.01
C VAL A 85 3.46 -3.77 10.84
N ILE A 86 4.20 -2.99 10.04
CA ILE A 86 4.78 -3.44 8.78
C ILE A 86 6.30 -3.25 8.79
N LYS A 87 7.03 -4.31 8.42
CA LYS A 87 8.46 -4.28 8.07
C LYS A 87 8.60 -3.95 6.58
N ASN A 88 9.25 -2.83 6.28
CA ASN A 88 9.46 -2.34 4.93
C ASN A 88 10.92 -2.49 4.52
N LEU A 89 11.17 -2.61 3.22
CA LEU A 89 12.49 -2.77 2.62
C LEU A 89 12.85 -1.51 1.82
N THR A 90 13.99 -0.91 2.14
CA THR A 90 14.53 0.26 1.43
C THR A 90 15.28 -0.17 0.18
N LYS A 91 15.51 0.76 -0.75
CA LYS A 91 16.33 0.53 -1.96
C LYS A 91 17.74 0.02 -1.65
N SER A 92 18.30 0.42 -0.51
CA SER A 92 19.63 -0.02 -0.05
C SER A 92 19.66 -1.47 0.45
N GLY A 93 18.51 -2.11 0.64
CA GLY A 93 18.39 -3.44 1.24
C GLY A 93 18.17 -3.44 2.76
N LYS A 94 18.36 -2.29 3.44
CA LYS A 94 18.03 -2.11 4.86
C LYS A 94 16.52 -2.10 5.08
N TYR A 95 16.07 -2.26 6.32
CA TYR A 95 14.64 -2.29 6.65
C TYR A 95 14.24 -1.25 7.69
N TYR A 96 12.94 -0.97 7.78
CA TYR A 96 12.36 -0.21 8.89
C TYR A 96 10.99 -0.76 9.28
N TRP A 97 10.67 -0.66 10.56
CA TRP A 97 9.34 -0.95 11.09
C TRP A 97 8.47 0.29 11.13
N SER A 98 7.16 0.08 10.93
CA SER A 98 6.19 1.17 10.97
C SER A 98 4.83 0.72 11.45
N LEU A 99 4.15 1.60 12.17
CA LEU A 99 2.71 1.53 12.36
C LEU A 99 2.05 2.20 11.15
N THR A 100 1.32 1.44 10.35
CA THR A 100 0.69 1.92 9.11
C THR A 100 -0.83 1.93 9.26
N ASN A 101 -1.42 3.11 9.10
CA ASN A 101 -2.86 3.29 8.99
C ASN A 101 -3.24 3.43 7.52
N PHE A 102 -4.17 2.59 7.07
CA PHE A 102 -4.75 2.63 5.74
C PHE A 102 -6.16 3.17 5.82
N THR A 103 -6.39 4.29 5.13
CA THR A 103 -7.71 4.87 4.92
C THR A 103 -8.00 4.94 3.42
N PHE A 104 -9.23 5.26 3.04
CA PHE A 104 -9.63 5.29 1.64
C PHE A 104 -10.59 6.45 1.37
N LYS A 105 -10.65 6.88 0.11
CA LYS A 105 -11.65 7.83 -0.37
C LYS A 105 -12.68 7.10 -1.22
N ILE A 106 -13.95 7.36 -0.94
CA ILE A 106 -15.08 6.84 -1.70
C ILE A 106 -15.60 7.92 -2.65
N ASN A 107 -15.97 7.51 -3.87
CA ASN A 107 -16.81 8.31 -4.74
C ASN A 107 -18.27 8.24 -4.27
N LYS A 108 -18.83 9.39 -3.90
CA LYS A 108 -20.18 9.48 -3.33
C LYS A 108 -21.30 9.04 -4.29
N LYS A 109 -21.03 9.01 -5.61
CA LYS A 109 -22.05 8.69 -6.62
C LYS A 109 -22.32 7.19 -6.74
N ASP A 110 -21.28 6.36 -6.72
CA ASP A 110 -21.32 4.91 -6.97
C ASP A 110 -20.88 4.09 -5.76
N ASP A 111 -20.41 4.77 -4.70
CA ASP A 111 -19.97 4.16 -3.45
C ASP A 111 -18.76 3.21 -3.71
N GLU A 112 -17.92 3.56 -4.71
CA GLU A 112 -16.67 2.88 -5.04
C GLU A 112 -15.46 3.56 -4.37
N ILE A 113 -14.46 2.76 -3.97
CA ILE A 113 -13.17 3.29 -3.52
C ILE A 113 -12.43 3.83 -4.73
N ILE A 114 -11.90 5.05 -4.63
CA ILE A 114 -11.16 5.72 -5.71
C ILE A 114 -9.71 6.03 -5.36
N ALA A 115 -9.35 5.95 -4.08
CA ALA A 115 -7.98 6.11 -3.62
C ALA A 115 -7.79 5.44 -2.26
N ILE A 116 -6.59 4.93 -2.01
CA ILE A 116 -6.16 4.45 -0.70
C ILE A 116 -5.02 5.36 -0.22
N TYR A 117 -5.02 5.70 1.06
CA TYR A 117 -3.99 6.49 1.70
C TYR A 117 -3.29 5.63 2.73
N GLY A 118 -1.97 5.59 2.66
CA GLY A 118 -1.15 4.98 3.70
C GLY A 118 -0.43 6.05 4.49
N LYS A 119 -0.53 5.95 5.82
CA LYS A 119 0.15 6.82 6.75
C LYS A 119 1.02 5.99 7.68
N ARG A 120 2.32 6.24 7.69
CA ARG A 120 3.27 5.48 8.52
C ARG A 120 3.92 6.35 9.59
N SER A 121 3.93 5.84 10.81
CA SER A 121 4.64 6.38 11.97
C SER A 121 5.54 5.32 12.59
N VAL A 122 6.36 5.71 13.57
CA VAL A 122 7.17 4.79 14.37
C VAL A 122 6.28 3.71 14.99
N ALA A 123 6.67 2.44 14.85
CA ALA A 123 6.09 1.36 15.63
C ALA A 123 6.83 1.22 16.96
N ASN A 124 6.11 0.98 18.06
CA ASN A 124 6.75 0.80 19.35
C ASN A 124 7.42 -0.59 19.45
N LYS A 125 8.46 -0.68 20.28
CA LYS A 125 9.27 -1.90 20.43
C LYS A 125 8.43 -3.13 20.82
N LYS A 126 7.46 -2.98 21.74
CA LYS A 126 6.59 -4.09 22.18
C LYS A 126 5.80 -4.69 21.01
N SER A 127 5.25 -3.84 20.15
CA SER A 127 4.53 -4.28 18.95
C SER A 127 5.46 -4.95 17.94
N ILE A 128 6.67 -4.41 17.73
CA ILE A 128 7.67 -5.00 16.82
C ILE A 128 8.09 -6.39 17.30
N ASP A 129 8.41 -6.54 18.58
CA ASP A 129 8.82 -7.81 19.18
C ASP A 129 7.72 -8.88 19.05
N PHE A 130 6.45 -8.49 19.26
CA PHE A 130 5.32 -9.39 19.06
C PHE A 130 5.10 -9.75 17.59
N PHE A 131 4.94 -8.75 16.72
CA PHE A 131 4.57 -8.97 15.31
C PHE A 131 5.69 -9.65 14.52
N SER A 132 6.95 -9.41 14.85
CA SER A 132 8.07 -10.13 14.23
C SER A 132 7.98 -11.65 14.48
N ASN A 133 7.61 -12.08 15.68
CA ASN A 133 7.41 -13.50 16.00
C ASN A 133 6.12 -14.05 15.39
N PHE A 134 5.04 -13.28 15.46
CA PHE A 134 3.76 -13.66 14.86
C PHE A 134 3.91 -13.88 13.34
N TYR A 135 4.60 -12.98 12.65
CA TYR A 135 4.85 -13.08 11.21
C TYR A 135 5.77 -14.24 10.84
N LYS A 136 6.81 -14.53 11.62
CA LYS A 136 7.63 -15.74 11.42
C LYS A 136 6.78 -17.02 11.48
N THR A 137 5.85 -17.10 12.42
CA THR A 137 4.91 -18.23 12.51
C THR A 137 4.04 -18.33 11.26
N LEU A 138 3.43 -17.23 10.84
CA LEU A 138 2.59 -17.19 9.64
C LEU A 138 3.37 -17.60 8.39
N ILE A 139 4.56 -17.04 8.16
CA ILE A 139 5.42 -17.39 7.02
C ILE A 139 5.79 -18.88 7.04
N SER A 140 6.11 -19.45 8.20
CA SER A 140 6.38 -20.89 8.33
C SER A 140 5.16 -21.72 7.92
N ILE A 141 3.94 -21.29 8.28
CA ILE A 141 2.71 -21.98 7.89
C ILE A 141 2.44 -21.79 6.38
N GLU A 142 2.56 -20.57 5.85
CA GLU A 142 2.39 -20.27 4.42
C GLU A 142 3.32 -21.14 3.56
N THR A 143 4.59 -21.22 3.96
CA THR A 143 5.62 -22.00 3.25
C THR A 143 5.32 -23.50 3.27
N LYS A 144 4.80 -24.04 4.37
CA LYS A 144 4.61 -25.48 4.56
C LYS A 144 3.23 -25.98 4.11
N LYS A 145 2.20 -25.14 4.23
CA LYS A 145 0.79 -25.53 4.12
C LYS A 145 -0.05 -24.57 3.27
N GLY A 146 0.55 -23.52 2.72
CA GLY A 146 -0.14 -22.51 1.91
C GLY A 146 -0.81 -21.41 2.72
N ILE A 147 -1.25 -20.37 2.00
CA ILE A 147 -1.80 -19.13 2.56
C ILE A 147 -3.10 -19.39 3.33
N GLU A 148 -3.97 -20.27 2.83
CA GLU A 148 -5.25 -20.61 3.49
C GLU A 148 -5.04 -21.23 4.88
N ALA A 149 -3.97 -22.00 5.07
CA ALA A 149 -3.65 -22.57 6.38
C ALA A 149 -3.15 -21.50 7.36
N ALA A 150 -2.36 -20.55 6.88
CA ALA A 150 -1.89 -19.41 7.67
C ALA A 150 -3.06 -18.48 8.05
N GLU A 151 -4.02 -18.31 7.15
CA GLU A 151 -5.25 -17.57 7.39
C GLU A 151 -6.10 -18.19 8.48
N LYS A 152 -6.37 -19.51 8.41
CA LYS A 152 -7.10 -20.21 9.47
C LYS A 152 -6.39 -20.10 10.81
N TYR A 153 -5.06 -20.20 10.84
CA TYR A 153 -4.29 -20.01 12.06
C TYR A 153 -4.43 -18.58 12.60
N ALA A 154 -4.28 -17.57 11.75
CA ALA A 154 -4.43 -16.17 12.15
C ALA A 154 -5.84 -15.88 12.68
N GLN A 155 -6.88 -16.37 12.00
CA GLN A 155 -8.28 -16.26 12.42
C GLN A 155 -8.49 -16.91 13.79
N GLY A 156 -8.08 -18.17 13.97
CA GLY A 156 -8.21 -18.86 15.26
C GLY A 156 -7.48 -18.16 16.40
N TYR A 157 -6.27 -17.63 16.15
CA TYR A 157 -5.54 -16.84 17.14
C TYR A 157 -6.30 -15.57 17.54
N LEU A 158 -6.86 -14.84 16.57
CA LEU A 158 -7.61 -13.60 16.80
C LEU A 158 -8.94 -13.87 17.51
N GLU A 159 -9.63 -14.96 17.16
CA GLU A 159 -10.87 -15.42 17.81
C GLU A 159 -10.64 -15.76 19.29
N GLU A 160 -9.57 -16.49 19.62
CA GLU A 160 -9.19 -16.79 21.00
C GLU A 160 -8.98 -15.51 21.83
N LYS A 161 -8.39 -14.48 21.21
CA LYS A 161 -8.19 -13.16 21.82
C LYS A 161 -9.42 -12.25 21.76
N GLN A 162 -10.53 -12.72 21.19
CA GLN A 162 -11.77 -11.97 20.99
C GLN A 162 -11.53 -10.60 20.33
N THR A 163 -10.67 -10.58 19.32
CA THR A 163 -10.24 -9.36 18.64
C THR A 163 -10.11 -9.60 17.13
N ASP A 164 -9.80 -8.55 16.38
CA ASP A 164 -9.36 -8.65 14.99
C ASP A 164 -7.93 -8.11 14.86
N LEU A 165 -7.34 -8.16 13.66
CA LEU A 165 -5.95 -7.73 13.50
C LEU A 165 -5.75 -6.24 13.85
N ASN A 166 -6.74 -5.38 13.56
CA ASN A 166 -6.68 -3.97 13.96
C ASN A 166 -6.70 -3.85 15.49
N GLY A 167 -7.63 -4.55 16.16
CA GLY A 167 -7.75 -4.56 17.61
C GLY A 167 -6.50 -5.12 18.30
N LEU A 168 -5.90 -6.16 17.72
CA LEU A 168 -4.62 -6.71 18.19
C LEU A 168 -3.50 -5.68 18.07
N VAL A 169 -3.35 -5.00 16.92
CA VAL A 169 -2.37 -3.92 16.76
C VAL A 169 -2.65 -2.81 17.77
N GLN A 170 -3.90 -2.36 17.89
CA GLN A 170 -4.32 -1.31 18.81
C GLN A 170 -4.04 -1.66 20.27
N SER A 171 -4.06 -2.94 20.67
CA SER A 171 -3.75 -3.35 22.04
C SER A 171 -2.32 -2.98 22.49
N PHE A 172 -1.41 -2.70 21.55
CA PHE A 172 -0.05 -2.25 21.84
C PHE A 172 0.09 -0.74 21.98
N TYR A 173 -0.95 0.04 21.71
CA TYR A 173 -0.91 1.51 21.69
C TYR A 173 -2.06 2.07 22.53
N ASP A 174 -1.78 3.09 23.33
CA ASP A 174 -2.86 3.75 24.07
C ASP A 174 -3.81 4.45 23.09
N LYS A 175 -5.13 4.49 23.38
CA LYS A 175 -6.10 5.27 22.59
C LYS A 175 -5.62 6.70 22.32
N SER A 176 -4.95 7.31 23.31
CA SER A 176 -4.38 8.66 23.19
C SER A 176 -3.20 8.76 22.22
N GLU A 177 -2.40 7.71 22.02
CA GLU A 177 -1.31 7.68 21.04
C GLU A 177 -1.82 7.50 19.61
N ILE A 178 -2.85 6.67 19.44
CA ILE A 178 -3.55 6.48 18.16
C ILE A 178 -4.24 7.79 17.76
N GLU A 179 -5.00 8.41 18.66
CA GLU A 179 -5.64 9.70 18.43
C GLU A 179 -4.65 10.83 18.22
N LYS A 180 -3.52 10.90 18.96
CA LYS A 180 -2.46 11.89 18.67
C LYS A 180 -1.80 11.66 17.32
N THR A 181 -1.62 10.39 16.91
CA THR A 181 -1.15 10.06 15.57
C THR A 181 -2.14 10.57 14.55
N ILE A 182 -3.44 10.27 14.69
CA ILE A 182 -4.54 10.71 13.81
C ILE A 182 -4.79 12.25 13.88
N ALA A 183 -4.54 12.92 15.01
CA ALA A 183 -4.79 14.35 15.19
C ALA A 183 -3.59 15.23 14.78
N LYS A 184 -2.36 14.72 14.89
CA LYS A 184 -1.18 15.35 14.25
C LYS A 184 -1.29 15.38 12.72
N SER A 185 -2.20 14.59 12.12
CA SER A 185 -2.74 14.89 10.81
C SER A 185 -3.87 15.91 10.92
N LYS A 186 -3.52 17.19 10.77
CA LYS A 186 -4.44 18.08 10.04
C LYS A 186 -4.77 17.41 8.70
N PRO A 187 -5.97 17.61 8.10
CA PRO A 187 -6.16 17.28 6.70
C PRO A 187 -4.97 17.84 5.94
N VAL A 188 -4.31 17.02 5.13
CA VAL A 188 -3.21 17.48 4.29
C VAL A 188 -3.78 18.62 3.45
N GLN A 189 -3.51 19.85 3.88
CA GLN A 189 -3.55 20.97 2.98
C GLN A 189 -2.39 20.67 2.05
N ILE A 190 -2.72 20.27 0.82
CA ILE A 190 -1.76 20.29 -0.27
C ILE A 190 -1.12 21.69 -0.20
N PRO A 191 0.22 21.79 -0.03
CA PRO A 191 0.86 23.10 -0.08
C PRO A 191 0.35 23.82 -1.32
N LYS A 192 -0.07 25.08 -1.18
CA LYS A 192 -0.18 25.99 -2.33
C LYS A 192 1.25 26.30 -2.82
N ILE A 193 1.93 25.28 -3.33
CA ILE A 193 3.07 25.37 -4.22
C ILE A 193 2.47 24.81 -5.51
N ILE A 194 1.61 25.55 -6.19
CA ILE A 194 2.01 26.45 -7.26
C ILE A 194 1.23 27.78 -7.17
N LYS A 195 1.86 28.84 -6.66
CA LYS A 195 1.57 30.21 -7.10
C LYS A 195 2.88 31.01 -7.11
N ASP A 196 3.12 31.64 -8.26
CA ASP A 196 4.20 32.57 -8.61
C ASP A 196 5.62 32.04 -8.74
N GLN A 197 5.86 31.34 -9.86
CA GLN A 197 6.72 31.92 -10.90
C GLN A 197 6.00 31.81 -12.24
N SER A 198 5.67 32.97 -12.80
CA SER A 198 5.07 33.14 -14.12
C SER A 198 6.06 32.75 -15.22
N ILE A 199 5.92 31.54 -15.76
CA ILE A 199 6.37 31.26 -17.12
C ILE A 199 5.14 30.72 -17.86
N ASP A 200 4.57 31.58 -18.70
CA ASP A 200 3.41 31.28 -19.55
C ASP A 200 3.76 30.17 -20.55
N ASN A 201 3.53 28.93 -20.12
CA ASN A 201 3.70 27.72 -20.93
C ASN A 201 2.40 27.31 -21.66
N SER A 202 1.40 28.19 -21.74
CA SER A 202 0.11 27.87 -22.36
C SER A 202 0.17 27.59 -23.87
N LYS A 203 1.23 28.05 -24.55
CA LYS A 203 1.47 27.75 -25.97
C LYS A 203 2.24 26.45 -26.20
N LYS A 204 3.29 26.18 -25.41
CA LYS A 204 4.16 25.01 -25.61
C LYS A 204 3.51 23.69 -25.18
N VAL A 205 2.67 23.74 -24.14
CA VAL A 205 1.88 22.58 -23.71
C VAL A 205 0.79 22.26 -24.72
N LYS A 206 0.06 23.26 -25.25
CA LYS A 206 -0.95 23.03 -26.30
C LYS A 206 -0.35 22.52 -27.62
N GLU A 207 0.87 22.94 -27.95
CA GLU A 207 1.60 22.47 -29.14
C GLU A 207 2.12 21.02 -28.98
N LEU A 208 2.52 20.63 -27.76
CA LEU A 208 2.91 19.25 -27.43
C LEU A 208 1.70 18.31 -27.32
N THR A 209 0.58 18.76 -26.77
CA THR A 209 -0.67 17.99 -26.70
C THR A 209 -1.23 17.70 -28.11
N LYS A 210 -1.21 18.70 -29.01
CA LYS A 210 -1.58 18.49 -30.43
C LYS A 210 -0.63 17.58 -31.21
N LYS A 211 0.66 17.50 -30.83
CA LYS A 211 1.64 16.58 -31.44
C LYS A 211 1.47 15.13 -30.97
N VAL A 212 0.95 14.92 -29.76
CA VAL A 212 0.68 13.59 -29.19
C VAL A 212 -0.65 13.03 -29.69
N GLU A 213 -1.66 13.89 -29.92
CA GLU A 213 -2.97 13.48 -30.45
C GLU A 213 -2.93 13.03 -31.93
N ASN A 214 -1.90 13.41 -32.70
CA ASN A 214 -1.73 13.03 -34.11
C ASN A 214 -0.82 11.81 -34.34
N LEU A 215 -0.45 11.04 -33.31
CA LEU A 215 0.45 9.88 -33.44
C LEU A 215 -0.16 8.53 -33.00
N GLN A 216 -1.48 8.40 -32.94
CA GLN A 216 -2.12 7.11 -32.65
C GLN A 216 -3.29 6.80 -33.59
N GLU A 217 -3.02 6.69 -34.88
CA GLU A 217 -3.71 5.73 -35.74
C GLU A 217 -2.65 4.93 -36.50
N GLU A 218 -2.42 3.71 -36.01
CA GLU A 218 -1.97 2.49 -36.72
C GLU A 218 -1.09 1.60 -35.81
N SER A 219 -1.74 0.66 -35.12
CA SER A 219 -1.43 -0.78 -35.16
C SER A 219 -1.94 -1.50 -33.90
N LEU A 220 -3.11 -2.12 -34.05
CA LEU A 220 -3.42 -3.37 -33.35
C LEU A 220 -2.60 -4.49 -34.03
N ILE A 221 -1.93 -5.33 -33.25
CA ILE A 221 -1.97 -6.80 -33.29
C ILE A 221 -0.95 -7.36 -32.26
N GLN A 222 -1.51 -8.12 -31.31
CA GLN A 222 -0.96 -9.23 -30.52
C GLN A 222 0.56 -9.44 -30.45
N ASN A 223 1.10 -9.56 -29.23
CA ASN A 223 1.64 -10.85 -28.78
C ASN A 223 1.88 -10.91 -27.26
N SER A 224 1.32 -11.97 -26.68
CA SER A 224 1.54 -12.47 -25.33
C SER A 224 3.01 -12.78 -25.03
N LYS A 225 3.45 -12.53 -23.79
CA LYS A 225 4.36 -13.39 -23.01
C LYS A 225 4.38 -12.96 -21.54
N THR A 226 3.53 -13.63 -20.76
CA THR A 226 3.67 -13.89 -19.31
C THR A 226 3.80 -12.68 -18.38
N GLN A 227 2.72 -11.92 -18.16
CA GLN A 227 2.62 -11.04 -17.00
C GLN A 227 2.56 -11.89 -15.72
N LYS A 228 3.52 -11.71 -14.81
CA LYS A 228 3.42 -12.21 -13.44
C LYS A 228 2.15 -11.59 -12.81
N LYS A 229 1.23 -12.43 -12.33
CA LYS A 229 0.00 -12.00 -11.64
C LYS A 229 0.32 -11.03 -10.49
N SER A 230 -0.45 -9.94 -10.37
CA SER A 230 -0.33 -8.99 -9.23
C SER A 230 -0.51 -9.74 -7.89
N LEU A 231 0.00 -9.21 -6.77
CA LEU A 231 -0.25 -9.84 -5.44
C LEU A 231 -1.76 -9.98 -5.20
N PHE A 232 -2.55 -8.97 -5.58
CA PHE A 232 -4.00 -9.02 -5.49
C PHE A 232 -4.59 -10.19 -6.30
N GLN A 233 -4.16 -10.34 -7.55
CA GLN A 233 -4.55 -11.47 -8.40
C GLN A 233 -4.14 -12.84 -7.85
N ARG A 234 -2.98 -12.92 -7.21
CA ARG A 234 -2.52 -14.15 -6.54
C ARG A 234 -3.38 -14.49 -5.33
N LEU A 235 -3.76 -13.48 -4.54
CA LEU A 235 -4.55 -13.67 -3.31
C LEU A 235 -6.01 -14.04 -3.57
N PHE A 236 -6.62 -13.48 -4.60
CA PHE A 236 -8.06 -13.63 -4.85
C PHE A 236 -8.40 -14.47 -6.09
N GLY A 237 -7.39 -14.95 -6.83
CA GLY A 237 -7.58 -15.78 -8.02
C GLY A 237 -8.30 -15.09 -9.18
N LYS A 238 -8.57 -13.79 -9.05
CA LYS A 238 -9.29 -12.92 -9.98
C LYS A 238 -8.50 -11.64 -10.17
N THR A 239 -8.57 -11.08 -11.36
CA THR A 239 -8.16 -9.71 -11.63
C THR A 239 -8.98 -8.73 -10.81
N GLU A 240 -8.41 -7.55 -10.59
CA GLU A 240 -9.10 -6.48 -9.90
C GLU A 240 -10.45 -6.12 -10.58
N GLU A 241 -10.51 -6.20 -11.92
CA GLU A 241 -11.71 -5.94 -12.74
C GLU A 241 -12.80 -7.02 -12.60
N GLU A 242 -12.42 -8.30 -12.57
CA GLU A 242 -13.36 -9.43 -12.41
C GLU A 242 -14.11 -9.37 -11.06
N LEU A 243 -13.45 -8.93 -10.00
CA LEU A 243 -14.07 -8.74 -8.68
C LEU A 243 -15.02 -7.53 -8.65
N GLU A 244 -14.69 -6.45 -9.36
CA GLU A 244 -15.58 -5.29 -9.50
C GLU A 244 -16.86 -5.64 -10.29
N GLU A 245 -16.72 -6.39 -11.39
CA GLU A 245 -17.88 -6.86 -12.15
C GLU A 245 -18.81 -7.74 -11.32
N GLU A 246 -18.27 -8.68 -10.54
CA GLU A 246 -19.08 -9.56 -9.70
C GLU A 246 -19.85 -8.78 -8.61
N ARG A 247 -19.22 -7.74 -8.05
CA ARG A 247 -19.87 -6.85 -7.07
C ARG A 247 -20.96 -5.98 -7.70
N ARG A 248 -20.71 -5.45 -8.91
CA ARG A 248 -21.72 -4.73 -9.69
C ARG A 248 -22.92 -5.62 -10.03
N ARG A 249 -22.69 -6.91 -10.30
CA ARG A 249 -23.76 -7.90 -10.51
C ARG A 249 -24.53 -8.22 -9.23
N LYS A 250 -23.88 -8.25 -8.06
CA LYS A 250 -24.53 -8.47 -6.75
C LYS A 250 -25.33 -7.25 -6.25
N LYS A 251 -24.92 -6.01 -6.56
CA LYS A 251 -25.69 -4.78 -6.25
C LYS A 251 -26.94 -4.59 -7.14
N LYS A 252 -27.06 -5.33 -8.24
CA LYS A 252 -28.20 -5.27 -9.20
C LYS A 252 -29.24 -6.38 -8.99
N LYS A 253 -29.03 -7.28 -8.04
CA LYS A 253 -29.99 -8.32 -7.61
C LYS A 253 -30.55 -7.97 -6.25
#